data_AF-A0A925ZFB2-F1
#
_entry.id   AF-A0A925ZFB2-F1
#
_cell.length_a   1.000
_cell.length_b   1.000
_cell.length_c   1.000
_cell.angle_alpha   90.00
_cell.angle_beta   90.00
_cell.angle_gamma   90.00
#
_symmetry.space_group_name_H-M   'P 1'
#
loop_
_entity.id
_entity.type
_entity.pdbx_description
1 polymer ?
#
loop_
_entity_poly.entity_id
_entity_poly.type
_entity_poly.pdbx_seq_one_letter_code
_entity_poly.pdbx_strand_id
1 'polypeptide(L)' 'MPRKGPPQKRIILPDPVYGSEMIQRFINRMMVDGKKVTAEKIFYGALKQC' A
#
# COMPACT_ATOMS: atom_id res chain seq x y z
N MET A 1 -14.86 9.66 11.04
CA MET A 1 -16.08 8.86 10.84
C MET A 1 -17.21 9.83 10.58
N PRO A 2 -17.80 9.89 9.36
CA PRO A 2 -18.68 10.99 9.03
C PRO A 2 -20.13 10.67 9.43
N ARG A 3 -20.77 11.60 10.14
CA ARG A 3 -22.21 11.61 10.42
C ARG A 3 -23.01 12.37 9.34
N LYS A 4 -22.35 13.14 8.47
CA LYS A 4 -22.91 13.85 7.29
C LYS A 4 -21.82 13.97 6.21
N GLY A 5 -22.19 13.75 4.95
CA GLY A 5 -21.34 13.93 3.76
C GLY A 5 -20.33 12.81 3.48
N PRO A 6 -19.88 12.66 2.21
CA PRO A 6 -18.87 11.67 1.86
C PRO A 6 -17.49 12.07 2.40
N PRO A 7 -16.71 11.13 2.96
CA PRO A 7 -15.34 11.41 3.37
C PRO A 7 -14.45 11.67 2.16
N GLN A 8 -13.48 12.57 2.32
CA GLN A 8 -12.46 12.81 1.30
C GLN A 8 -11.64 11.54 1.04
N LYS A 9 -11.37 11.26 -0.24
CA LYS A 9 -10.49 10.15 -0.63
C LYS A 9 -9.07 10.48 -0.19
N ARG A 10 -8.43 9.53 0.49
CA ARG A 10 -7.02 9.66 0.87
C ARG A 10 -6.16 9.57 -0.38
N ILE A 11 -5.27 10.55 -0.56
CA ILE A 11 -4.24 10.53 -1.59
C ILE A 11 -3.13 9.59 -1.11
N ILE A 12 -2.65 8.72 -1.99
CA ILE A 12 -1.63 7.72 -1.68
C ILE A 12 -0.42 8.07 -2.51
N LEU A 13 0.75 8.19 -1.85
CA LEU A 13 2.00 8.45 -2.55
C LEU A 13 2.37 7.24 -3.42
N PRO A 14 2.97 7.46 -4.60
CA PRO A 14 3.47 6.37 -5.43
C PRO A 14 4.55 5.58 -4.70
N ASP A 15 4.69 4.32 -5.10
CA ASP A 15 5.73 3.44 -4.60
C ASP A 15 7.14 3.95 -4.97
N PRO A 16 8.14 3.91 -4.07
CA PRO A 16 9.49 4.43 -4.38
C PRO A 16 10.31 3.55 -5.33
N VAL A 17 9.97 2.27 -5.51
CA VAL A 17 10.74 1.35 -6.36
C VAL A 17 10.20 1.38 -7.78
N TYR A 18 8.88 1.28 -7.94
CA TYR A 18 8.22 1.17 -9.23
C TYR A 18 7.44 2.43 -9.65
N GLY A 19 7.38 3.46 -8.81
CA GLY A 19 6.67 4.71 -9.11
C GLY A 19 5.14 4.54 -9.22
N SER A 20 4.59 3.38 -8.85
CA SER A 20 3.19 3.04 -9.08
C SER A 20 2.35 3.21 -7.81
N GLU A 21 1.26 3.97 -7.91
CA GLU A 21 0.26 4.07 -6.84
C GLU A 21 -0.47 2.74 -6.59
N MET A 22 -0.57 1.88 -7.62
CA MET A 22 -1.28 0.61 -7.50
C MET A 22 -0.52 -0.36 -6.58
N ILE A 23 0.81 -0.42 -6.74
CA ILE A 23 1.68 -1.22 -5.89
C ILE A 23 1.60 -0.73 -4.44
N GLN A 24 1.71 0.59 -4.22
CA GLN A 24 1.61 1.14 -2.87
C GLN A 24 0.24 0.83 -2.21
N ARG A 25 -0.86 0.95 -2.97
CA ARG A 25 -2.20 0.57 -2.49
C ARG A 25 -2.28 -0.90 -2.09
N PHE A 26 -1.63 -1.77 -2.85
CA PHE A 26 -1.63 -3.20 -2.59
C PHE A 26 -0.81 -3.55 -1.34
N ILE A 27 0.40 -3.02 -1.23
CA ILE A 27 1.26 -3.20 -0.04
C ILE A 27 0.53 -2.72 1.23
N ASN A 28 -0.11 -1.55 1.18
CA ASN A 28 -0.88 -1.01 2.30
C ASN A 28 -2.06 -1.89 2.73
N ARG A 29 -2.65 -2.67 1.80
CA ARG A 29 -3.75 -3.61 2.11
C ARG A 29 -3.25 -4.98 2.58
N MET A 30 -2.08 -5.41 2.12
CA MET A 30 -1.42 -6.66 2.54
C MET A 30 -0.81 -6.54 3.95
N MET A 31 -0.51 -5.32 4.37
CA MET A 31 0.14 -5.04 5.65
C MET A 31 -0.74 -5.46 6.86
N VAL A 32 -0.18 -6.32 7.71
CA VAL A 32 -0.78 -6.75 8.98
C VAL A 32 -0.06 -6.04 10.13
N ASP A 33 -0.80 -5.61 11.16
CA ASP A 33 -0.30 -4.88 12.34
C ASP A 33 0.48 -3.59 12.05
N GLY A 34 0.31 -2.98 10.87
CA GLY A 34 1.09 -1.80 10.47
C GLY A 34 2.56 -2.09 10.14
N LYS A 35 2.93 -3.36 9.94
CA LYS A 35 4.31 -3.78 9.64
C LYS A 35 4.69 -3.54 8.16
N LYS A 36 4.95 -2.27 7.81
CA LYS A 36 5.25 -1.87 6.43
C LYS A 36 6.49 -2.55 5.84
N VAL A 37 7.59 -2.59 6.59
CA VAL A 37 8.85 -3.22 6.15
C VAL A 37 8.65 -4.70 5.81
N THR A 38 7.84 -5.41 6.59
CA THR A 38 7.56 -6.83 6.36
C THR A 38 6.71 -7.03 5.10
N ALA A 39 5.66 -6.21 4.92
CA ALA A 39 4.81 -6.26 3.74
C ALA A 39 5.59 -5.97 2.44
N GLU A 40 6.45 -4.94 2.45
CA GLU A 40 7.32 -4.60 1.33
C GLU A 40 8.27 -5.75 1.00
N LYS A 41 8.94 -6.34 2.00
CA LYS A 41 9.85 -7.48 1.79
C LYS A 41 9.15 -8.68 1.15
N ILE A 42 7.95 -9.02 1.62
CA ILE A 42 7.17 -10.13 1.06
C ILE A 42 6.77 -9.82 -0.39
N PHE A 43 6.23 -8.64 -0.65
CA PHE A 43 5.77 -8.26 -1.97
C PHE A 43 6.91 -8.21 -3.00
N TYR A 44 8.02 -7.55 -2.67
CA TYR A 44 9.19 -7.50 -3.54
C TYR A 44 9.93 -8.82 -3.65
N GLY A 45 9.92 -9.63 -2.59
CA GLY A 45 10.42 -11.00 -2.63
C GLY A 45 9.65 -11.84 -3.64
N ALA A 46 8.32 -11.78 -3.60
CA ALA A 46 7.44 -12.49 -4.53
C ALA A 46 7.61 -12.03 -5.99
N LEU A 47 7.77 -10.71 -6.23
CA LEU A 47 8.01 -10.19 -7.57
C LEU A 47 9.34 -10.64 -8.18
N LYS A 48 10.37 -10.88 -7.36
CA LYS A 48 11.69 -11.35 -7.80
C LYS A 48 11.78 -12.86 -7.98
N GLN A 49 10.79 -13.61 -7.52
CA GLN A 49 10.78 -15.07 -7.53
C GLN A 49 10.25 -15.67 -8.84
N CYS A 50 9.85 -14.81 -9.79
CA CYS A 50 9.57 -15.14 -11.18
C CYS A 50 10.81 -14.86 -12.05
#